data_AF-A0A7C4FWE4-F1
#
_entry.id   AF-A0A7C4FWE4-F1
#
_cell.length_a   1.000
_cell.length_b   1.000
_cell.length_c   1.000
_cell.angle_alpha   90.00
_cell.angle_beta   90.00
_cell.angle_gamma   90.00
#
_symmetry.space_group_name_H-M   'P 1'
#
loop_
_entity.id
_entity.type
_entity.pdbx_description
1 polymer ?
#
loop_
_entity_poly.entity_id
_entity_poly.type
_entity_poly.pdbx_seq_one_letter_code
_entity_poly.pdbx_strand_id
1 'polypeptide(L)'
;MPEAQDNSGAWSPAEFVKRLEPHERVLIELRDQLYEGSWDRVLSDLRARQRGEPYVFKLSKTIARDIEAIEKLQRYEREHQVDLARLLKGEAAG
;
A
#
# COMPACT_ATOMS: atom_id res chain seq x y z
N MET A 1 1.07 -14.19 -17.57
CA MET A 1 0.32 -13.59 -16.44
C MET A 1 -0.61 -12.56 -17.06
N PRO A 2 -1.94 -12.76 -17.06
CA PRO A 2 -2.84 -11.73 -17.53
C PRO A 2 -2.77 -10.54 -16.57
N GLU A 3 -2.58 -9.33 -17.10
CA GLU A 3 -2.63 -8.09 -16.34
C GLU A 3 -3.98 -8.03 -15.61
N ALA A 4 -3.95 -8.00 -14.29
CA ALA A 4 -5.16 -7.88 -13.49
C ALA A 4 -5.85 -6.57 -13.85
N GLN A 5 -6.93 -6.65 -14.62
CA GLN A 5 -7.82 -5.52 -14.88
C GLN A 5 -8.19 -4.91 -13.53
N ASP A 6 -7.88 -3.62 -13.35
CA ASP A 6 -8.09 -2.87 -12.12
C ASP A 6 -9.59 -2.74 -11.83
N ASN A 7 -10.14 -3.79 -11.23
CA ASN A 7 -11.50 -3.89 -10.73
C ASN A 7 -11.49 -3.79 -9.19
N SER A 8 -10.45 -3.17 -8.62
CA SER A 8 -10.21 -3.11 -7.19
C SER A 8 -11.40 -2.56 -6.40
N GLY A 9 -12.08 -1.51 -6.90
CA GLY A 9 -13.27 -0.92 -6.27
C GLY A 9 -14.54 -1.78 -6.28
N ALA A 10 -14.56 -2.92 -6.99
CA ALA A 10 -15.69 -3.84 -7.00
C ALA A 10 -15.58 -4.95 -5.95
N TRP A 11 -14.41 -5.14 -5.33
CA TRP A 11 -14.19 -6.22 -4.37
C TRP A 11 -14.64 -5.84 -2.97
N SER A 12 -15.22 -6.81 -2.25
CA SER A 12 -15.45 -6.64 -0.82
C SER A 12 -14.12 -6.49 -0.07
N PRO A 13 -14.10 -5.85 1.12
CA PRO A 13 -12.86 -5.65 1.88
C PRO A 13 -12.08 -6.94 2.17
N ALA A 14 -12.79 -8.05 2.44
CA ALA A 14 -12.17 -9.34 2.67
C ALA A 14 -11.54 -9.94 1.38
N GLU A 15 -12.19 -9.76 0.24
CA GLU A 15 -11.68 -10.22 -1.06
C GLU A 15 -10.49 -9.40 -1.54
N PHE A 16 -10.50 -8.09 -1.25
CA PHE A 16 -9.41 -7.18 -1.58
C PHE A 16 -8.16 -7.55 -0.79
N VAL A 17 -8.27 -7.73 0.53
CA VAL A 17 -7.15 -8.12 1.39
C VAL A 17 -6.54 -9.46 0.97
N LYS A 18 -7.37 -10.46 0.65
CA LYS A 18 -6.88 -11.77 0.15
C LYS A 18 -6.06 -11.67 -1.13
N ARG A 19 -6.34 -10.68 -1.97
CA ARG A 19 -5.67 -10.44 -3.26
C ARG A 19 -4.45 -9.53 -3.18
N LEU A 20 -4.15 -8.97 -2.01
CA LEU A 20 -2.96 -8.16 -1.81
C LEU A 20 -1.70 -8.98 -2.06
N GLU A 21 -0.82 -8.47 -2.91
CA GLU A 21 0.51 -9.04 -3.07
C GLU A 21 1.32 -8.90 -1.77
N PRO A 22 2.31 -9.77 -1.52
CA PRO A 22 3.12 -9.69 -0.30
C PRO A 22 3.75 -8.32 -0.07
N HIS A 23 4.19 -7.64 -1.14
CA HIS A 23 4.75 -6.30 -1.05
C HIS A 23 3.71 -5.23 -0.63
N GLU A 24 2.47 -5.31 -1.12
CA GLU A 24 1.39 -4.39 -0.73
C GLU A 24 1.05 -4.53 0.77
N ARG A 25 1.06 -5.76 1.29
CA ARG A 25 0.87 -6.03 2.72
C ARG A 25 1.96 -5.38 3.58
N VAL A 26 3.22 -5.49 3.15
CA VAL A 26 4.35 -4.84 3.83
C VAL A 26 4.20 -3.32 3.85
N LEU A 27 3.71 -2.71 2.75
CA LEU A 27 3.49 -1.26 2.70
C LEU A 27 2.43 -0.79 3.71
N ILE A 28 1.37 -1.59 3.92
CA ILE A 28 0.33 -1.31 4.92
C ILE A 28 0.89 -1.39 6.35
N GLU A 29 1.69 -2.42 6.65
CA GLU A 29 2.33 -2.53 7.97
C GLU A 29 3.34 -1.40 8.22
N LEU A 30 4.12 -1.06 7.20
CA LEU A 30 5.12 0.00 7.25
C LEU A 30 4.47 1.37 7.48
N ARG A 31 3.32 1.64 6.85
CA ARG A 31 2.52 2.85 7.10
C ARG A 31 2.14 2.97 8.59
N ASP A 32 1.62 1.90 9.18
CA ASP A 32 1.20 1.89 10.59
C ASP A 32 2.39 2.06 11.54
N GLN A 33 3.51 1.38 11.27
CA GLN A 33 4.66 1.35 12.18
C GLN A 33 5.51 2.63 12.12
N LEU A 34 5.70 3.21 10.94
CA LEU A 34 6.67 4.30 10.74
C LEU A 34 6.02 5.65 10.44
N TYR A 35 4.77 5.65 9.97
CA TYR A 35 4.11 6.86 9.47
C TYR A 35 2.80 7.17 10.19
N GLU A 36 2.58 6.58 11.36
CA GLU A 36 1.39 6.80 12.22
C GLU A 36 0.07 6.58 11.44
N GLY A 37 0.06 5.63 10.49
CA GLY A 37 -1.11 5.33 9.67
C GLY A 37 -1.34 6.30 8.50
N SER A 38 -0.47 7.29 8.28
CA SER A 38 -0.67 8.29 7.21
C SER A 38 -0.03 7.88 5.89
N TRP A 39 -0.86 7.55 4.89
CA TRP A 39 -0.40 7.32 3.51
C TRP A 39 0.28 8.55 2.89
N ASP A 40 -0.19 9.75 3.20
CA ASP A 40 0.37 10.98 2.64
C ASP A 40 1.84 11.19 3.07
N ARG A 41 2.17 10.81 4.32
CA ARG A 41 3.55 10.84 4.80
C ARG A 41 4.43 9.80 4.09
N VAL A 42 3.91 8.59 3.86
CA VAL A 42 4.63 7.55 3.09
C VAL A 42 4.90 8.02 1.66
N LEU A 43 3.88 8.56 0.98
CA LEU A 43 4.00 9.08 -0.38
C LEU A 43 4.97 10.25 -0.48
N SER A 44 4.94 11.16 0.50
CA SER A 44 5.88 12.28 0.57
C SER A 44 7.33 11.80 0.67
N ASP A 45 7.61 10.81 1.52
CA ASP A 45 8.94 10.22 1.68
C ASP A 45 9.40 9.49 0.40
N LEU A 46 8.54 8.66 -0.19
CA LEU A 46 8.86 7.95 -1.43
C LEU A 46 9.12 8.91 -2.61
N ARG A 47 8.32 9.96 -2.74
CA ARG A 47 8.53 10.99 -3.78
C ARG A 47 9.80 11.81 -3.52
N ALA A 48 10.19 12.05 -2.27
CA ALA A 48 11.48 12.67 -1.95
C ALA A 48 12.66 11.78 -2.35
N ARG A 49 12.59 10.48 -2.06
CA ARG A 49 13.57 9.48 -2.51
C ARG A 49 13.66 9.39 -4.03
N GLN A 50 12.53 9.48 -4.73
CA GLN A 50 12.48 9.46 -6.21
C GLN A 50 13.25 10.64 -6.83
N ARG A 51 13.29 11.80 -6.17
CA ARG A 51 13.97 13.02 -6.65
C ARG A 51 15.49 13.01 -6.43
N GLY A 52 16.06 11.98 -5.82
CA GLY A 52 17.52 11.85 -5.63
C GLY A 52 18.09 12.66 -4.46
N GLU A 53 17.24 13.08 -3.50
CA GLU A 53 17.69 13.53 -2.17
C GLU A 53 18.42 12.38 -1.46
N PRO A 54 19.42 12.62 -0.59
CA PRO A 54 20.23 11.56 0.02
C PRO A 54 19.34 10.55 0.75
N TYR A 55 19.28 9.34 0.21
CA TYR A 55 18.41 8.27 0.67
C TYR A 55 19.24 7.14 1.29
N VAL A 56 18.75 6.58 2.38
CA VAL A 56 19.51 5.64 3.22
C VAL A 56 19.69 4.26 2.56
N PHE A 57 18.90 3.89 1.53
CA PHE A 57 18.87 2.52 0.99
C PHE A 57 18.77 2.39 -0.55
N LYS A 58 19.61 1.53 -1.13
CA LYS A 58 19.55 1.13 -2.55
C LYS A 58 18.43 0.10 -2.80
N LEU A 59 17.31 0.53 -3.37
CA LEU A 59 16.33 -0.35 -4.03
C LEU A 59 16.17 0.09 -5.48
N SER A 60 16.97 -0.52 -6.35
CA SER A 60 16.94 -0.28 -7.79
C SER A 60 15.61 -0.79 -8.37
N LYS A 61 14.84 0.11 -9.02
CA LYS A 61 13.59 -0.09 -9.82
C LYS A 61 12.23 -0.05 -9.10
N THR A 62 12.13 0.12 -7.78
CA THR A 62 10.88 -0.22 -7.04
C THR A 62 10.02 0.95 -6.54
N ILE A 63 10.57 2.15 -6.33
CA ILE A 63 9.84 3.29 -5.71
C ILE A 63 8.57 3.66 -6.51
N ALA A 64 8.63 3.63 -7.85
CA ALA A 64 7.46 3.93 -8.68
C ALA A 64 6.34 2.91 -8.47
N ARG A 65 6.68 1.60 -8.39
CA ARG A 65 5.72 0.53 -8.09
C ARG A 65 5.12 0.69 -6.70
N ASP A 66 5.93 1.06 -5.70
CA ASP A 66 5.45 1.26 -4.33
C ASP A 66 4.51 2.47 -4.24
N ILE A 67 4.81 3.56 -4.97
CA ILE A 67 3.92 4.72 -5.10
C ILE A 67 2.59 4.31 -5.73
N GLU A 68 2.61 3.60 -6.86
CA GLU A 68 1.40 3.10 -7.54
C GLU A 68 0.57 2.19 -6.62
N ALA A 69 1.23 1.28 -5.91
CA ALA A 69 0.58 0.41 -4.93
C ALA A 69 -0.06 1.22 -3.81
N ILE A 70 0.65 2.19 -3.20
CA ILE A 70 0.09 3.03 -2.13
C ILE A 70 -1.08 3.86 -2.63
N GLU A 71 -1.01 4.42 -3.83
CA GLU A 71 -2.11 5.19 -4.39
C GLU A 71 -3.36 4.33 -4.60
N LYS A 72 -3.20 3.09 -5.06
CA LYS A 72 -4.27 2.08 -5.14
C LYS A 72 -4.85 1.75 -3.76
N LEU A 73 -4.00 1.49 -2.77
CA LEU A 73 -4.42 1.16 -1.40
C LEU A 73 -5.17 2.33 -0.74
N GLN A 74 -4.62 3.54 -0.83
CA GLN A 74 -5.23 4.76 -0.30
C GLN A 74 -6.58 5.06 -0.98
N ARG A 75 -6.68 4.84 -2.29
CA ARG A 75 -7.95 4.96 -3.02
C ARG A 75 -8.99 3.99 -2.48
N TYR A 76 -8.62 2.72 -2.36
CA TYR A 76 -9.54 1.70 -1.85
C TYR A 76 -10.04 2.01 -0.43
N GLU A 77 -9.15 2.42 0.48
CA GLU A 77 -9.53 2.83 1.83
C GLU A 77 -10.53 3.99 1.84
N ARG A 78 -10.33 4.99 0.98
CA ARG A 78 -11.25 6.13 0.86
C ARG A 78 -12.60 5.75 0.28
N GLU A 79 -12.61 4.94 -0.78
CA GLU A 79 -13.84 4.52 -1.47
C GLU A 79 -14.72 3.63 -0.60
N HIS A 80 -14.11 2.72 0.16
CA HIS A 80 -14.83 1.78 1.02
C HIS A 80 -14.94 2.23 2.48
N GLN A 81 -14.29 3.35 2.86
CA GLN A 81 -14.22 3.86 4.24
C GLN A 81 -13.72 2.82 5.24
N VAL A 82 -12.68 2.07 4.85
CA VAL A 82 -12.07 1.00 5.66
C VAL A 82 -10.60 1.30 5.97
N ASP A 83 -10.09 0.64 7.01
CA ASP A 83 -8.66 0.59 7.31
C ASP A 83 -8.11 -0.80 6.97
N LEU A 84 -7.28 -0.88 5.93
CA LEU A 84 -6.69 -2.12 5.44
C LEU A 84 -5.76 -2.77 6.47
N ALA A 85 -5.07 -2.00 7.32
CA ALA A 85 -4.25 -2.57 8.38
C ALA A 85 -5.10 -3.26 9.43
N ARG A 86 -6.25 -2.67 9.75
CA ARG A 86 -7.22 -3.30 10.68
C ARG A 86 -7.79 -4.59 10.10
N LEU A 87 -8.09 -4.60 8.80
CA LEU A 87 -8.58 -5.79 8.11
C LEU A 87 -7.52 -6.90 8.02
N LEU A 88 -6.25 -6.55 7.74
CA LEU A 88 -5.14 -7.51 7.74
C LEU A 88 -4.90 -8.14 9.12
N LYS A 89 -4.93 -7.34 10.19
CA LYS A 89 -4.81 -7.85 11.57
C LYS A 89 -5.98 -8.77 11.93
N GLY A 90 -7.17 -8.49 11.40
CA GLY A 90 -8.36 -9.34 11.55
C GLY A 90 -8.26 -10.67 10.80
N GLU A 91 -7.63 -10.70 9.62
CA GLU A 91 -7.36 -11.94 8.86
C GLU A 91 -6.35 -12.84 9.59
N ALA A 92 -5.26 -12.27 10.11
CA ALA A 92 -4.20 -13.03 10.76
C ALA A 92 -4.62 -13.67 12.11
N ALA A 93 -5.75 -13.25 12.67
CA ALA A 93 -6.28 -13.73 13.95
C ALA A 93 -7.37 -14.81 13.82
N GLY A 94 -7.76 -15.19 12.60
CA GLY A 94 -8.80 -16.20 12.31
C GLY A 94 -8.24 -17.46 11.67
#